data_AF-A0A5N5WJA5-F1
#
_entry.id   AF-A0A5N5WJA5-F1
#
_cell.length_a   1.000
_cell.length_b   1.000
_cell.length_c   1.000
_cell.angle_alpha   90.00
_cell.angle_beta   90.00
_cell.angle_gamma   90.00
#
_symmetry.space_group_name_H-M   'P 1'
#
loop_
_entity.id
_entity.type
_entity.pdbx_description
1 polymer ?
#
loop_
_entity_poly.entity_id
_entity_poly.type
_entity_poly.pdbx_seq_one_letter_code
_entity_poly.pdbx_strand_id
1 'polypeptide(L)'
;MSTKDSNSLYGQVILFGDLLTHISSNQDESRRLDIINRGFSYRLAYKSQTRGSLGQAVFFGCNDAYLPGNYQHAPLDVYRDNLEQIIQHPAIKAQSPRVMVITPPPVNEYQLEAFDASKGVPHPSRAKEQTKRYADAAGKAAISLEVPVADLWIAFTGAAGRRLHLTASGYRIMYCVAMKTFSSQVSRV
;
A
#
# COMPACT_ATOMS: atom_id res chain seq x y z
N MET A 1 43.12 -3.65 13.19
CA MET A 1 42.50 -3.35 11.89
C MET A 1 41.03 -3.76 11.98
N SER A 2 40.14 -2.78 12.21
CA SER A 2 38.72 -3.00 12.45
C SER A 2 38.02 -3.33 11.13
N THR A 3 37.30 -4.45 11.13
CA THR A 3 36.40 -4.90 10.07
C THR A 3 35.33 -3.84 9.86
N LYS A 4 35.30 -3.25 8.65
CA LYS A 4 34.17 -2.45 8.20
C LYS A 4 32.94 -3.35 8.21
N ASP A 5 32.04 -3.13 9.17
CA ASP A 5 30.70 -3.70 9.13
C ASP A 5 30.01 -3.22 7.86
N SER A 6 29.87 -4.12 6.89
CA SER A 6 29.08 -3.94 5.69
C SER A 6 27.60 -3.97 6.05
N ASN A 7 27.13 -2.96 6.78
CA ASN A 7 25.71 -2.67 6.95
C ASN A 7 25.22 -2.02 5.65
N SER A 8 25.03 -2.86 4.63
CA SER A 8 24.74 -2.43 3.27
C SER A 8 23.35 -1.81 3.19
N LEU A 9 23.29 -0.52 2.82
CA LEU A 9 22.49 0.06 1.73
C LEU A 9 21.02 -0.38 1.50
N TYR A 10 20.33 -0.99 2.45
CA TYR A 10 18.88 -1.17 2.37
C TYR A 10 18.21 0.17 2.68
N GLY A 11 17.76 0.84 1.63
CA GLY A 11 17.02 2.08 1.75
C GLY A 11 15.76 1.93 2.60
N GLN A 12 15.57 2.85 3.54
CA GLN A 12 14.34 2.95 4.31
C GLN A 12 13.18 3.39 3.38
N VAL A 13 12.12 2.58 3.34
CA VAL A 13 10.88 2.85 2.60
C VAL A 13 9.73 2.90 3.58
N ILE A 14 9.04 4.05 3.62
CA ILE A 14 7.92 4.27 4.54
C ILE A 14 6.61 3.92 3.85
N LEU A 15 5.78 3.11 4.51
CA LEU A 15 4.48 2.68 3.99
C LEU A 15 3.35 3.40 4.74
N PHE A 16 2.56 4.18 4.01
CA PHE A 16 1.33 4.78 4.50
C PHE A 16 0.13 3.95 4.05
N GLY A 17 -0.69 3.44 4.96
CA GLY A 17 -1.85 2.64 4.58
C GLY A 17 -2.80 2.29 5.70
N ASP A 18 -3.84 1.53 5.36
CA ASP A 18 -4.91 1.06 6.24
C ASP A 18 -4.67 -0.38 6.75
N LEU A 19 -5.64 -1.00 7.43
CA LEU A 19 -5.50 -2.18 8.32
C LEU A 19 -4.70 -3.39 7.77
N LEU A 20 -4.57 -3.56 6.45
CA LEU A 20 -3.70 -4.60 5.85
C LEU A 20 -2.21 -4.35 6.15
N THR A 21 -1.80 -3.09 6.34
CA THR A 21 -0.47 -2.72 6.83
C THR A 21 -0.27 -3.13 8.30
N HIS A 22 -1.35 -3.12 9.10
CA HIS A 22 -1.29 -3.52 10.52
C HIS A 22 -1.01 -5.02 10.70
N ILE A 23 -1.34 -5.86 9.72
CA ILE A 23 -1.09 -7.31 9.77
C ILE A 23 0.29 -7.67 9.17
N SER A 24 0.89 -6.80 8.36
CA SER A 24 2.25 -7.00 7.83
C SER A 24 3.37 -6.76 8.86
N SER A 25 3.05 -6.44 10.11
CA SER A 25 4.02 -6.19 11.19
C SER A 25 4.59 -7.48 11.82
N ASN A 26 4.35 -8.65 11.22
CA ASN A 26 5.08 -9.87 11.60
C ASN A 26 6.57 -9.69 11.23
N GLN A 27 7.41 -9.75 12.27
CA GLN A 27 8.73 -9.11 12.31
C GLN A 27 9.81 -9.62 11.34
N ASP A 28 9.54 -10.66 10.55
CA ASP A 28 10.59 -11.32 9.75
C ASP A 28 10.82 -10.63 8.39
N GLU A 29 9.77 -10.15 7.73
CA GLU A 29 9.90 -9.42 6.45
C GLU A 29 10.09 -7.89 6.65
N SER A 30 9.79 -7.38 7.85
CA SER A 30 10.07 -5.98 8.25
C SER A 30 11.55 -5.71 8.54
N ARG A 31 12.42 -6.73 8.50
CA ARG A 31 13.87 -6.57 8.70
C ARG A 31 14.65 -6.36 7.40
N ARG A 32 14.00 -6.53 6.24
CA ARG A 32 14.59 -6.25 4.91
C ARG A 32 14.20 -4.90 4.33
N LEU A 33 13.17 -4.27 4.89
CA LEU A 33 12.68 -2.94 4.58
C LEU A 33 12.28 -2.30 5.90
N ASP A 34 12.84 -1.14 6.25
CA ASP A 34 12.41 -0.41 7.45
C ASP A 34 11.03 0.22 7.21
N ILE A 35 10.00 -0.63 7.31
CA ILE A 35 8.59 -0.29 7.17
C ILE A 35 8.15 0.39 8.45
N ILE A 36 8.19 1.73 8.45
CA ILE A 36 7.50 2.50 9.49
C ILE A 36 6.02 2.51 9.14
N ASN A 37 5.27 1.54 9.68
CA ASN A 37 3.83 1.50 9.56
C ASN A 37 3.21 2.66 10.37
N ARG A 38 2.69 3.67 9.67
CA ARG A 38 1.97 4.78 10.28
C ARG A 38 0.47 4.67 10.00
N GLY A 39 -0.11 3.49 10.20
CA GLY A 39 -1.53 3.22 10.01
C GLY A 39 -2.42 4.32 10.58
N PHE A 40 -2.97 5.16 9.70
CA PHE A 40 -3.69 6.35 10.08
C PHE A 40 -4.77 6.62 9.03
N SER A 41 -5.95 7.07 9.48
CA SER A 41 -6.93 7.71 8.60
C SER A 41 -6.25 8.81 7.76
N TYR A 42 -6.74 9.09 6.56
CA TYR A 42 -6.27 10.18 5.67
C TYR A 42 -5.88 11.47 6.42
N ARG A 43 -6.61 11.79 7.49
CA ARG A 43 -6.43 12.94 8.40
C ARG A 43 -5.13 13.00 9.22
N LEU A 44 -4.35 11.93 9.30
CA LEU A 44 -3.17 11.81 10.17
C LEU A 44 -1.89 11.36 9.44
N ALA A 45 -1.98 11.05 8.15
CA ALA A 45 -0.85 10.56 7.34
C ALA A 45 0.35 11.54 7.26
N TYR A 46 0.13 12.84 7.50
CA TYR A 46 1.15 13.87 7.31
C TYR A 46 2.02 14.20 8.55
N LYS A 47 1.79 13.57 9.70
CA LYS A 47 2.45 13.94 10.97
C LYS A 47 3.88 13.39 11.16
N SER A 48 4.50 12.77 10.15
CA SER A 48 5.86 12.21 10.28
C SER A 48 6.85 12.86 9.32
N GLN A 49 7.77 13.66 9.87
CA GLN A 49 9.05 13.97 9.21
C GLN A 49 10.04 12.85 9.52
N THR A 50 10.59 12.21 8.50
CA THR A 50 11.66 11.22 8.64
C THR A 50 12.84 11.68 7.81
N ARG A 51 13.99 11.89 8.44
CA ARG A 51 15.24 12.24 7.76
C ARG A 51 15.90 10.96 7.24
N GLY A 52 16.18 10.89 5.93
CA GLY A 52 17.03 9.84 5.35
C GLY A 52 16.33 8.64 4.70
N SER A 53 15.01 8.69 4.48
CA SER A 53 14.31 7.64 3.72
C SER A 53 14.65 7.71 2.22
N LEU A 54 14.98 6.58 1.59
CA LEU A 54 15.25 6.50 0.15
C LEU A 54 13.96 6.50 -0.69
N GLY A 55 12.79 6.23 -0.08
CA GLY A 55 11.51 6.27 -0.76
C GLY A 55 10.30 6.22 0.18
N GLN A 56 9.12 6.51 -0.36
CA GLN A 56 7.83 6.46 0.32
C GLN A 56 6.81 5.75 -0.56
N ALA A 57 5.99 4.90 0.05
CA ALA A 57 4.93 4.15 -0.60
C ALA A 57 3.58 4.54 0.01
N VAL A 58 2.63 4.94 -0.83
CA VAL A 58 1.26 5.26 -0.45
C VAL A 58 0.36 4.08 -0.85
N PHE A 59 -0.31 3.48 0.13
CA PHE A 59 -1.11 2.27 -0.04
C PHE A 59 -2.46 2.39 0.69
N PHE A 60 -3.41 3.06 0.04
CA PHE A 60 -4.81 3.18 0.50
C PHE A 60 -5.75 2.50 -0.51
N GLY A 61 -7.05 2.49 -0.22
CA GLY A 61 -8.07 1.97 -1.13
C GLY A 61 -8.63 0.61 -0.75
N CYS A 62 -8.06 -0.08 0.24
CA CYS A 62 -8.57 -1.38 0.68
C CYS A 62 -9.82 -1.24 1.55
N ASN A 63 -9.84 -0.25 2.46
CA ASN A 63 -11.00 0.09 3.28
C ASN A 63 -11.95 1.06 2.58
N ASP A 64 -11.45 1.96 1.74
CA ASP A 64 -12.28 2.86 0.94
C ASP A 64 -13.24 2.08 0.01
N ALA A 65 -12.79 0.92 -0.46
CA ALA A 65 -13.52 0.01 -1.36
C ALA A 65 -14.62 -0.84 -0.70
N TYR A 66 -14.96 -0.61 0.57
CA TYR A 66 -16.17 -1.23 1.14
C TYR A 66 -17.41 -0.86 0.32
N LEU A 67 -18.43 -1.71 0.37
CA LEU A 67 -19.71 -1.43 -0.27
C LEU A 67 -20.43 -0.24 0.42
N PRO A 68 -21.22 0.55 -0.34
CA PRO A 68 -22.01 1.64 0.22
C PRO A 68 -22.87 1.20 1.40
N GLY A 69 -22.97 2.06 2.42
CA GLY A 69 -23.64 1.75 3.69
C GLY A 69 -22.69 1.26 4.78
N ASN A 70 -21.45 0.95 4.46
CA ASN A 70 -20.40 0.72 5.46
C ASN A 70 -19.71 2.03 5.88
N TYR A 71 -19.36 2.18 7.16
CA TYR A 71 -18.68 3.38 7.67
C TYR A 71 -17.26 3.60 7.09
N GLN A 72 -16.64 2.55 6.54
CA GLN A 72 -15.34 2.64 5.89
C GLN A 72 -15.43 3.06 4.41
N HIS A 73 -16.62 2.96 3.81
CA HIS A 73 -16.83 3.30 2.41
C HIS A 73 -16.51 4.78 2.18
N ALA A 74 -15.61 5.04 1.24
CA ALA A 74 -15.39 6.37 0.70
C ALA A 74 -15.90 6.41 -0.74
N PRO A 75 -16.74 7.39 -1.12
CA PRO A 75 -17.09 7.62 -2.53
C PRO A 75 -15.83 7.71 -3.41
N LEU A 76 -15.90 7.19 -4.63
CA LEU A 76 -14.72 6.98 -5.48
C LEU A 76 -13.99 8.28 -5.86
N ASP A 77 -14.75 9.35 -6.05
CA ASP A 77 -14.26 10.71 -6.27
C ASP A 77 -13.55 11.26 -5.03
N VAL A 78 -14.15 11.12 -3.84
CA VAL A 78 -13.54 11.51 -2.57
C VAL A 78 -12.25 10.74 -2.30
N TYR A 79 -12.23 9.44 -2.58
CA TYR A 79 -11.04 8.61 -2.47
C TYR A 79 -9.90 9.12 -3.37
N ARG A 80 -10.19 9.40 -4.65
CA ARG A 80 -9.20 9.94 -5.59
C ARG A 80 -8.65 11.27 -5.11
N ASP A 81 -9.52 12.20 -4.74
CA ASP A 81 -9.13 13.55 -4.33
C ASP A 81 -8.27 13.50 -3.04
N ASN A 82 -8.64 12.65 -2.09
CA ASN A 82 -7.84 12.40 -0.89
C ASN A 82 -6.46 11.81 -1.22
N LEU A 83 -6.41 10.84 -2.13
CA LEU A 83 -5.16 10.19 -2.52
C LEU A 83 -4.20 11.17 -3.19
N GLU A 84 -4.71 12.00 -4.10
CA GLU A 84 -3.94 13.06 -4.76
C GLU A 84 -3.41 14.07 -3.75
N GLN A 85 -4.24 14.51 -2.80
CA GLN A 85 -3.82 15.41 -1.73
C GLN A 85 -2.72 14.80 -0.85
N ILE A 86 -2.80 13.52 -0.53
CA ILE A 86 -1.76 12.82 0.26
C ILE A 86 -0.44 12.78 -0.52
N ILE A 87 -0.47 12.34 -1.79
CA ILE A 87 0.73 12.25 -2.64
C ILE A 87 1.38 13.63 -2.81
N GLN A 88 0.57 14.67 -2.94
CA GLN A 88 1.06 16.03 -3.10
C GLN A 88 1.43 16.73 -1.79
N HIS A 89 1.12 16.13 -0.64
CA HIS A 89 1.23 16.80 0.65
C HIS A 89 2.68 17.26 0.91
N PRO A 90 2.92 18.49 1.38
CA PRO A 90 4.27 19.01 1.62
C PRO A 90 5.11 18.12 2.54
N ALA A 91 4.50 17.45 3.52
CA ALA A 91 5.19 16.49 4.38
C ALA A 91 5.65 15.21 3.67
N ILE A 92 4.90 14.73 2.66
CA ILE A 92 5.29 13.59 1.83
C ILE A 92 6.37 14.01 0.84
N LYS A 93 6.25 15.21 0.27
CA LYS A 93 7.27 15.78 -0.63
C LYS A 93 8.51 16.31 0.09
N ALA A 94 8.47 16.43 1.41
CA ALA A 94 9.60 16.93 2.19
C ALA A 94 10.81 16.02 1.98
N GLN A 95 11.95 16.63 1.64
CA GLN A 95 13.21 15.94 1.28
C GLN A 95 13.22 15.28 -0.11
N SER A 96 12.29 15.63 -1.00
CA SER A 96 12.21 15.11 -2.38
C SER A 96 12.37 13.59 -2.48
N PRO A 97 11.62 12.82 -1.67
CA PRO A 97 11.73 11.37 -1.66
C PRO A 97 11.16 10.79 -2.93
N ARG A 98 11.60 9.57 -3.28
CA ARG A 98 10.95 8.81 -4.34
C ARG A 98 9.61 8.30 -3.83
N VAL A 99 8.51 8.85 -4.34
CA VAL A 99 7.17 8.40 -3.98
C VAL A 99 6.73 7.31 -4.96
N MET A 100 5.94 6.35 -4.48
CA MET A 100 5.16 5.42 -5.30
C MET A 100 3.76 5.22 -4.72
N VAL A 101 2.85 4.76 -5.55
CA VAL A 101 1.51 4.33 -5.14
C VAL A 101 1.39 2.82 -5.30
N ILE A 102 0.88 2.14 -4.28
CA ILE A 102 0.54 0.72 -4.32
C ILE A 102 -0.98 0.61 -4.50
N THR A 103 -1.44 -0.15 -5.49
CA THR A 103 -2.89 -0.34 -5.72
C THR A 103 -3.48 -1.40 -4.78
N PRO A 104 -4.75 -1.27 -4.35
CA PRO A 104 -5.43 -2.33 -3.61
C PRO A 104 -5.46 -3.64 -4.42
N PRO A 105 -5.10 -4.79 -3.80
CA PRO A 105 -5.21 -6.10 -4.44
C PRO A 105 -6.68 -6.56 -4.54
N PRO A 106 -7.00 -7.57 -5.38
CA PRO A 106 -8.38 -8.05 -5.54
C PRO A 106 -8.89 -8.72 -4.27
N VAL A 107 -10.07 -8.38 -3.78
CA VAL A 107 -10.63 -9.03 -2.57
C VAL A 107 -10.79 -10.54 -2.79
N ASN A 108 -10.42 -11.32 -1.77
CA ASN A 108 -10.65 -12.75 -1.76
C ASN A 108 -12.03 -13.08 -1.18
N GLU A 109 -13.01 -13.23 -2.06
CA GLU A 109 -14.41 -13.49 -1.67
C GLU A 109 -14.58 -14.79 -0.85
N TYR A 110 -13.72 -15.81 -1.05
CA TYR A 110 -13.77 -17.06 -0.27
C TYR A 110 -13.37 -16.89 1.19
N GLN A 111 -12.52 -15.91 1.49
CA GLN A 111 -12.09 -15.61 2.87
C GLN A 111 -12.87 -14.43 3.47
N LEU A 112 -13.62 -13.71 2.63
CA LEU A 112 -14.29 -12.48 3.01
C LEU A 112 -15.38 -12.71 4.05
N GLU A 113 -16.18 -13.78 3.90
CA GLU A 113 -17.24 -14.08 4.86
C GLU A 113 -16.71 -14.29 6.29
N ALA A 114 -15.69 -15.15 6.45
CA ALA A 114 -15.06 -15.38 7.75
C ALA A 114 -14.40 -14.12 8.30
N PHE A 115 -13.79 -13.31 7.43
CA PHE A 115 -13.21 -12.03 7.81
C PHE A 115 -14.28 -11.04 8.28
N ASP A 116 -15.37 -10.90 7.55
CA ASP A 116 -16.49 -10.00 7.85
C ASP A 116 -17.12 -10.37 9.20
N ALA A 117 -17.38 -11.65 9.42
CA ALA A 117 -17.86 -12.18 10.69
C ALA A 117 -16.89 -11.86 11.85
N SER A 118 -15.57 -12.06 11.65
CA SER A 118 -14.56 -11.73 12.67
C SER A 118 -14.48 -10.24 13.02
N LYS A 119 -14.96 -9.38 12.11
CA LYS A 119 -14.97 -7.91 12.25
C LYS A 119 -16.35 -7.35 12.61
N GLY A 120 -17.36 -8.21 12.76
CA GLY A 120 -18.73 -7.81 13.07
C GLY A 120 -19.35 -6.89 12.01
N VAL A 121 -18.91 -7.00 10.75
CA VAL A 121 -19.48 -6.23 9.63
C VAL A 121 -20.41 -7.11 8.80
N PRO A 122 -21.51 -6.57 8.26
CA PRO A 122 -22.39 -7.32 7.36
C PRO A 122 -21.64 -7.83 6.13
N HIS A 123 -21.88 -9.08 5.77
CA HIS A 123 -21.36 -9.69 4.55
C HIS A 123 -22.33 -9.48 3.37
N PRO A 124 -21.83 -9.21 2.15
CA PRO A 124 -20.44 -8.92 1.82
C PRO A 124 -20.05 -7.50 2.19
N SER A 125 -18.88 -7.32 2.80
CA SER A 125 -18.39 -5.98 3.12
C SER A 125 -17.72 -5.27 1.93
N ARG A 126 -17.19 -6.04 0.98
CA ARG A 126 -16.51 -5.60 -0.25
C ARG A 126 -16.87 -6.53 -1.40
N ALA A 127 -16.64 -6.08 -2.63
CA ALA A 127 -16.79 -6.90 -3.84
C ALA A 127 -15.57 -6.72 -4.75
N LYS A 128 -15.20 -7.75 -5.51
CA LYS A 128 -14.05 -7.69 -6.41
C LYS A 128 -14.14 -6.54 -7.41
N GLU A 129 -15.29 -6.36 -8.05
CA GLU A 129 -15.54 -5.29 -9.02
C GLU A 129 -15.46 -3.91 -8.38
N GLN A 130 -15.96 -3.77 -7.14
CA GLN A 130 -15.83 -2.53 -6.39
C GLN A 130 -14.35 -2.24 -6.13
N THR A 131 -13.59 -3.19 -5.59
CA THR A 131 -12.14 -3.02 -5.34
C THR A 131 -11.36 -2.71 -6.62
N LYS A 132 -11.73 -3.28 -7.76
CA LYS A 132 -11.11 -2.94 -9.06
C LYS A 132 -11.21 -1.46 -9.36
N ARG A 133 -12.36 -0.82 -9.09
CA ARG A 133 -12.56 0.61 -9.33
C ARG A 133 -11.60 1.47 -8.50
N TYR A 134 -11.33 1.09 -7.25
CA TYR A 134 -10.37 1.80 -6.40
C TYR A 134 -8.93 1.53 -6.82
N ALA A 135 -8.61 0.32 -7.29
CA ALA A 135 -7.31 0.01 -7.89
C ALA A 135 -7.04 0.87 -9.13
N ASP A 136 -8.04 1.00 -10.01
CA ASP A 136 -7.95 1.84 -11.21
C ASP A 136 -7.86 3.33 -10.87
N ALA A 137 -8.63 3.80 -9.89
CA ALA A 137 -8.56 5.18 -9.42
C ALA A 137 -7.18 5.51 -8.81
N ALA A 138 -6.61 4.59 -8.02
CA ALA A 138 -5.27 4.75 -7.46
C ALA A 138 -4.20 4.85 -8.56
N GLY A 139 -4.27 3.94 -9.54
CA GLY A 139 -3.35 3.94 -10.68
C GLY A 139 -3.46 5.22 -11.51
N LYS A 140 -4.69 5.70 -11.78
CA LYS A 140 -4.92 6.95 -12.53
C LYS A 140 -4.41 8.18 -11.79
N ALA A 141 -4.64 8.28 -10.48
CA ALA A 141 -4.14 9.37 -9.65
C ALA A 141 -2.60 9.41 -9.69
N ALA A 142 -1.95 8.25 -9.48
CA ALA A 142 -0.50 8.13 -9.53
C ALA A 142 0.09 8.53 -10.89
N ILE A 143 -0.49 8.03 -12.00
CA ILE A 143 -0.08 8.37 -13.37
C ILE A 143 -0.21 9.88 -13.61
N SER A 144 -1.31 10.49 -13.18
CA SER A 144 -1.57 11.93 -13.36
C SER A 144 -0.58 12.81 -12.59
N LEU A 145 0.03 12.27 -11.53
CA LEU A 145 1.04 12.93 -10.71
C LEU A 145 2.47 12.50 -11.05
N GLU A 146 2.65 11.72 -12.12
CA GLU A 146 3.93 11.17 -12.56
C GLU A 146 4.64 10.34 -11.47
N VAL A 147 3.85 9.73 -10.60
CA VAL A 147 4.31 8.85 -9.52
C VAL A 147 4.17 7.39 -9.96
N PRO A 148 5.23 6.56 -9.81
CA PRO A 148 5.15 5.16 -10.21
C PRO A 148 4.11 4.34 -9.44
N VAL A 149 3.58 3.35 -10.14
CA VAL A 149 2.53 2.46 -9.65
C VAL A 149 3.11 1.07 -9.40
N ALA A 150 2.96 0.58 -8.18
CA ALA A 150 3.12 -0.81 -7.79
C ALA A 150 1.75 -1.50 -7.86
N ASP A 151 1.44 -2.09 -9.00
CA ASP A 151 0.11 -2.65 -9.26
C ASP A 151 -0.07 -4.05 -8.66
N LEU A 152 -0.67 -4.11 -7.47
CA LEU A 152 -0.99 -5.38 -6.82
C LEU A 152 -2.18 -6.08 -7.46
N TRP A 153 -3.09 -5.35 -8.12
CA TRP A 153 -4.21 -5.97 -8.81
C TRP A 153 -3.72 -6.97 -9.86
N ILE A 154 -2.83 -6.50 -10.74
CA ILE A 154 -2.24 -7.34 -11.79
C ILE A 154 -1.39 -8.45 -11.16
N ALA A 155 -0.56 -8.13 -10.18
CA ALA A 155 0.35 -9.11 -9.57
C ALA A 155 -0.39 -10.26 -8.88
N PHE A 156 -1.46 -9.97 -8.13
CA PHE A 156 -2.28 -10.99 -7.46
C PHE A 156 -3.18 -11.75 -8.44
N THR A 157 -3.61 -11.13 -9.54
CA THR A 157 -4.38 -11.82 -10.57
C THR A 157 -3.50 -12.80 -11.37
N GLY A 158 -2.24 -12.45 -11.63
CA GLY A 158 -1.27 -13.31 -12.32
C GLY A 158 -0.68 -14.43 -11.44
N ALA A 159 -0.62 -14.24 -10.12
CA ALA A 159 -0.24 -15.29 -9.18
C ALA A 159 -1.46 -16.20 -8.91
N ALA A 160 -1.40 -17.44 -9.39
CA ALA A 160 -2.51 -18.42 -9.43
C ALA A 160 -3.07 -18.90 -8.07
N GLY A 161 -3.39 -17.99 -7.12
CA GLY A 161 -3.81 -18.35 -5.77
C GLY A 161 -4.91 -17.46 -5.23
N ARG A 162 -6.15 -17.96 -5.29
CA ARG A 162 -7.37 -17.41 -4.64
C ARG A 162 -7.29 -17.42 -3.09
N ARG A 163 -6.09 -17.43 -2.49
CA ARG A 163 -5.82 -17.54 -1.04
C ARG A 163 -4.63 -16.69 -0.57
N LEU A 164 -4.11 -15.79 -1.41
CA LEU A 164 -2.85 -15.09 -1.11
C LEU A 164 -3.00 -13.98 -0.07
N HIS A 165 -4.20 -13.45 0.15
CA HIS A 165 -4.44 -12.40 1.15
C HIS A 165 -4.04 -12.86 2.55
N LEU A 166 -3.23 -12.04 3.23
CA LEU A 166 -2.75 -12.27 4.60
C LEU A 166 -1.86 -13.52 4.79
N THR A 167 -1.32 -14.08 3.71
CA THR A 167 -0.33 -15.18 3.77
C THR A 167 1.09 -14.66 3.55
N ALA A 168 2.10 -15.42 3.98
CA ALA A 168 3.51 -15.12 3.71
C ALA A 168 3.78 -14.93 2.20
N SER A 169 3.13 -15.73 1.35
CA SER A 169 3.21 -15.62 -0.11
C SER A 169 2.61 -14.31 -0.64
N GLY A 170 1.48 -13.85 -0.09
CA GLY A 170 0.88 -12.55 -0.45
C GLY A 170 1.77 -11.37 -0.08
N TYR A 171 2.33 -11.37 1.14
CA TYR A 171 3.27 -10.32 1.56
C TYR A 171 4.53 -10.30 0.69
N ARG A 172 5.04 -11.47 0.30
CA ARG A 172 6.19 -11.58 -0.62
C ARG A 172 5.87 -10.98 -1.99
N ILE A 173 4.66 -11.20 -2.52
CA ILE A 173 4.24 -10.56 -3.79
C ILE A 173 4.24 -9.04 -3.64
N MET A 174 3.61 -8.52 -2.58
CA MET A 174 3.57 -7.08 -2.32
C MET A 174 4.97 -6.48 -2.22
N TYR A 175 5.86 -7.11 -1.45
CA TYR A 175 7.26 -6.70 -1.33
C TYR A 175 7.99 -6.71 -2.67
N CYS A 176 7.88 -7.81 -3.43
CA CYS A 176 8.56 -7.92 -4.72
C CYS A 176 8.07 -6.86 -5.73
N VAL A 177 6.77 -6.56 -5.76
CA VAL A 177 6.22 -5.54 -6.65
C VAL A 177 6.74 -4.15 -6.23
N ALA A 178 6.62 -3.79 -4.95
CA ALA A 178 7.10 -2.50 -4.44
C ALA A 178 8.60 -2.29 -4.71
N MET A 179 9.43 -3.29 -4.41
CA MET A 179 10.88 -3.19 -4.64
C MET A 179 11.24 -3.10 -6.12
N LYS A 180 10.58 -3.87 -7.00
CA LYS A 180 10.81 -3.75 -8.45
C LYS A 180 10.46 -2.35 -8.96
N THR A 181 9.36 -1.79 -8.49
CA THR A 181 8.96 -0.42 -8.84
C THR A 181 9.99 0.59 -8.35
N PHE A 182 10.48 0.48 -7.10
CA PHE A 182 11.54 1.36 -6.57
C PHE A 182 12.85 1.23 -7.36
N SER A 183 13.30 0.02 -7.63
CA SER A 183 14.55 -0.22 -8.37
C SER A 183 14.49 0.33 -9.79
N SER A 184 13.33 0.25 -10.46
CA SER A 184 13.15 0.82 -11.80
C SER A 184 13.28 2.35 -11.85
N GLN A 185 13.04 3.04 -10.72
CA GLN A 185 13.29 4.48 -10.60
C GLN A 185 14.79 4.80 -10.42
N VAL A 186 15.61 3.86 -9.95
CA VAL A 186 17.08 4.05 -9.78
C VAL A 186 17.77 4.05 -11.14
N SER A 187 17.35 3.19 -12.06
CA SER A 187 18.03 2.95 -13.35
C SER A 187 17.73 4.00 -14.43
N ARG A 188 16.93 5.03 -14.14
CA ARG A 188 16.55 6.09 -15.09
C ARG A 188 17.32 7.41 -14.88
N VAL A 189 18.36 7.40 -14.04
CA VAL A 189 19.28 8.53 -13.81
C VAL A 189 20.63 8.22 -14.44
#